data_AF-A0AAX3WKP5-F1
#
_entry.id   AF-A0AAX3WKP5-F1
#
_cell.length_a   1.000
_cell.length_b   1.000
_cell.length_c   1.000
_cell.angle_alpha   90.00
_cell.angle_beta   90.00
_cell.angle_gamma   90.00
#
_symmetry.space_group_name_H-M   'P 1'
#
loop_
_entity.id
_entity.type
_entity.pdbx_description
1 polymer ?
#
loop_
_entity_poly.entity_id
_entity_poly.type
_entity_poly.pdbx_seq_one_letter_code
_entity_poly.pdbx_strand_id
1 'polypeptide(L)'
;MTTPTTETKAQRKTFDGPSAGTATMSLTPGTASQLQRIATIVAKFREAGEAARIAVAECNHRISDTAGAFIPTPEMEGTVRQAEAAAHAVNQVYLDTLATPDLPDGILIEVLQVRVLEQGGCDKWCAKIRSLGGPRITARWLFRCRHNHMLGMGGRVDPRVRRALILEDAHTQNIR
;
A
#
# COMPACT_ATOMS: atom_id res chain seq x y z
N MET A 1 -25.81 37.97 72.30
CA MET A 1 -25.67 38.49 70.93
C MET A 1 -24.82 37.49 70.16
N THR A 2 -25.47 36.48 69.55
CA THR A 2 -25.79 36.37 68.11
C THR A 2 -24.56 36.10 67.21
N THR A 3 -24.54 34.86 66.70
CA THR A 3 -23.90 34.22 65.52
C THR A 3 -23.72 35.10 64.26
N PRO A 4 -23.09 34.64 63.14
CA PRO A 4 -22.48 33.33 62.83
C PRO A 4 -21.10 33.37 62.09
N THR A 5 -20.38 32.24 62.11
CA THR A 5 -19.27 31.92 61.19
C THR A 5 -19.85 31.41 59.87
N THR A 6 -19.50 32.06 58.75
CA THR A 6 -20.00 31.74 57.41
C THR A 6 -19.18 30.62 56.77
N GLU A 7 -19.87 29.55 56.36
CA GLU A 7 -19.37 28.51 55.45
C GLU A 7 -18.97 29.12 54.09
N THR A 8 -17.77 28.82 53.61
CA THR A 8 -17.40 29.08 52.21
C THR A 8 -17.34 27.76 51.45
N LYS A 9 -18.42 27.49 50.72
CA LYS A 9 -18.56 26.42 49.75
C LYS A 9 -17.92 26.86 48.43
N ALA A 10 -16.66 26.51 48.20
CA ALA A 10 -16.01 26.75 46.91
C ALA A 10 -16.31 25.61 45.93
N GLN A 11 -16.88 26.00 44.80
CA GLN A 11 -17.44 25.19 43.75
C GLN A 11 -16.38 24.41 42.95
N ARG A 12 -16.83 23.26 42.42
CA ARG A 12 -16.19 22.45 41.37
C ARG A 12 -15.60 23.33 40.26
N LYS A 13 -14.29 23.21 40.02
CA LYS A 13 -13.72 23.37 38.68
C LYS A 13 -13.52 21.98 38.11
N THR A 14 -14.49 21.51 37.34
CA THR A 14 -14.28 20.46 36.34
C THR A 14 -13.25 21.01 35.36
N PHE A 15 -12.08 20.37 35.34
CA PHE A 15 -11.03 20.63 34.40
C PHE A 15 -11.40 19.86 33.12
N ASP A 16 -12.23 20.47 32.28
CA ASP A 16 -12.42 19.97 30.91
C ASP A 16 -11.15 20.31 30.13
N GLY A 17 -10.17 19.39 30.22
CA GLY A 17 -9.06 19.38 29.29
C GLY A 17 -9.61 19.22 27.86
N PRO A 18 -9.02 19.88 26.86
CA PRO A 18 -9.39 19.62 25.48
C PRO A 18 -9.14 18.14 25.19
N SER A 19 -10.25 17.40 25.04
CA SER A 19 -10.27 16.06 24.50
C SER A 19 -9.39 16.06 23.25
N ALA A 20 -8.37 15.22 23.24
CA ALA A 20 -7.51 15.00 22.11
C ALA A 20 -8.38 14.54 20.96
N GLY A 21 -8.83 15.49 20.14
CA GLY A 21 -9.40 15.23 18.84
C GLY A 21 -8.33 14.47 18.08
N THR A 22 -8.49 13.15 17.98
CA THR A 22 -7.95 12.39 16.87
C THR A 22 -8.47 13.08 15.63
N ALA A 23 -7.67 14.00 15.09
CA ALA A 23 -7.88 14.54 13.78
C ALA A 23 -7.82 13.35 12.83
N THR A 24 -8.98 12.77 12.52
CA THR A 24 -9.14 11.90 11.38
C THR A 24 -8.75 12.76 10.20
N MET A 25 -7.49 12.67 9.76
CA MET A 25 -7.03 13.33 8.55
C MET A 25 -7.91 12.81 7.43
N SER A 26 -8.90 13.61 7.04
CA SER A 26 -9.82 13.28 5.98
C SER A 26 -9.00 13.18 4.69
N LEU A 27 -9.16 12.07 3.98
CA LEU A 27 -8.51 11.88 2.70
C LEU A 27 -9.02 12.94 1.72
N THR A 28 -8.12 13.47 0.92
CA THR A 28 -8.48 14.30 -0.21
C THR A 28 -9.33 13.50 -1.20
N PRO A 29 -10.26 14.13 -1.95
CA PRO A 29 -11.07 13.43 -2.95
C PRO A 29 -10.24 12.68 -3.99
N GLY A 30 -9.10 13.24 -4.38
CA GLY A 30 -8.13 12.59 -5.28
C GLY A 30 -7.59 11.30 -4.68
N THR A 31 -7.07 11.34 -3.45
CA THR A 31 -6.56 10.14 -2.75
C THR A 31 -7.66 9.10 -2.56
N ALA A 32 -8.87 9.51 -2.17
CA ALA A 32 -10.00 8.59 -2.02
C ALA A 32 -10.36 7.88 -3.33
N SER A 33 -10.38 8.60 -4.45
CA SER A 33 -10.63 8.04 -5.78
C SER A 33 -9.56 7.01 -6.18
N GLN A 34 -8.28 7.31 -5.93
CA GLN A 34 -7.17 6.38 -6.16
C GLN A 34 -7.32 5.11 -5.34
N LEU A 35 -7.65 5.23 -4.05
CA LEU A 35 -7.87 4.08 -3.16
C LEU A 35 -9.02 3.22 -3.62
N GLN A 36 -10.13 3.81 -4.07
CA GLN A 36 -11.26 3.07 -4.61
C GLN A 36 -10.86 2.28 -5.85
N ARG A 37 -10.12 2.91 -6.78
CA ARG A 37 -9.61 2.25 -7.99
C ARG A 37 -8.69 1.07 -7.65
N ILE A 38 -7.75 1.27 -6.71
CA ILE A 38 -6.86 0.21 -6.23
C ILE A 38 -7.67 -0.93 -5.62
N ALA A 39 -8.60 -0.63 -4.71
CA ALA A 39 -9.42 -1.63 -4.04
C ALA A 39 -10.20 -2.50 -5.04
N THR A 40 -10.80 -1.89 -6.06
CA THR A 40 -11.51 -2.61 -7.13
C THR A 40 -10.58 -3.55 -7.91
N ILE A 41 -9.38 -3.09 -8.27
CA ILE A 41 -8.42 -3.90 -9.05
C ILE A 41 -7.85 -5.04 -8.19
N VAL A 42 -7.51 -4.76 -6.93
CA VAL A 42 -7.03 -5.78 -5.98
C VAL A 42 -8.10 -6.84 -5.71
N ALA A 43 -9.38 -6.46 -5.62
CA ALA A 43 -10.47 -7.42 -5.48
C ALA A 43 -10.55 -8.38 -6.68
N LYS A 44 -10.50 -7.84 -7.91
CA LYS A 44 -10.48 -8.65 -9.14
C LYS A 44 -9.28 -9.58 -9.21
N PHE A 45 -8.11 -9.10 -8.81
CA PHE A 45 -6.90 -9.92 -8.74
C PHE A 45 -7.04 -11.07 -7.74
N ARG A 46 -7.61 -10.83 -6.56
CA ARG A 46 -7.84 -11.89 -5.57
C ARG A 46 -8.80 -12.95 -6.08
N GLU A 47 -9.90 -12.52 -6.73
CA GLU A 47 -10.88 -13.42 -7.33
C GLU A 47 -10.26 -14.27 -8.45
N ALA A 48 -9.54 -13.64 -9.38
CA ALA A 48 -8.87 -14.35 -10.47
C ALA A 48 -7.77 -15.30 -9.96
N GLY A 49 -7.01 -14.88 -8.95
CA GLY A 49 -5.98 -15.71 -8.31
C GLY A 49 -6.57 -16.92 -7.58
N GLU A 50 -7.72 -16.77 -6.93
CA GLU A 50 -8.45 -17.90 -6.34
C GLU A 50 -8.94 -18.88 -7.41
N ALA A 51 -9.59 -18.36 -8.46
CA ALA A 51 -10.07 -19.20 -9.56
C ALA A 51 -8.91 -19.99 -10.21
N ALA A 52 -7.76 -19.36 -10.42
CA ALA A 52 -6.58 -20.03 -10.98
C ALA A 52 -6.03 -21.11 -10.05
N ARG A 53 -5.98 -20.85 -8.73
CA ARG A 53 -5.57 -21.87 -7.74
C ARG A 53 -6.50 -23.08 -7.75
N ILE A 54 -7.82 -22.86 -7.82
CA ILE A 54 -8.82 -23.93 -7.91
C ILE A 54 -8.63 -24.72 -9.21
N ALA A 55 -8.52 -24.04 -10.35
CA ALA A 55 -8.34 -24.70 -11.65
C ALA A 55 -7.08 -25.56 -11.72
N VAL A 56 -5.96 -25.07 -11.16
CA VAL A 56 -4.71 -25.83 -11.06
C VAL A 56 -4.87 -27.04 -10.12
N ALA A 57 -5.54 -26.87 -8.98
CA ALA A 57 -5.79 -27.97 -8.05
C ALA A 57 -6.64 -29.09 -8.66
N GLU A 58 -7.65 -28.73 -9.47
CA GLU A 58 -8.49 -29.69 -10.21
C GLU A 58 -7.71 -30.42 -11.31
N CYS A 59 -6.76 -29.75 -11.96
CA CYS A 59 -5.90 -30.37 -12.99
C CYS A 59 -4.78 -31.25 -12.42
N ASN A 60 -4.40 -31.06 -11.16
CA ASN A 60 -3.23 -31.71 -10.57
C ASN A 60 -3.39 -33.24 -10.34
N HIS A 61 -4.55 -33.86 -10.59
CA HIS A 61 -4.74 -35.29 -10.38
C HIS A 61 -5.74 -35.94 -11.35
N ARG A 62 -5.30 -36.41 -12.53
CA ARG A 62 -6.06 -37.38 -13.35
C ARG A 62 -5.18 -38.31 -14.21
N ILE A 63 -4.43 -39.23 -13.60
CA ILE A 63 -4.11 -40.55 -14.21
C ILE A 63 -4.08 -41.61 -13.10
N SER A 64 -4.85 -42.68 -13.33
CA SER A 64 -4.95 -43.91 -12.52
C SER A 64 -3.63 -44.71 -12.56
N ASP A 65 -3.19 -45.19 -11.39
CA ASP A 65 -2.16 -46.21 -11.12
C ASP A 65 -0.71 -46.05 -11.59
N THR A 66 -0.31 -45.04 -12.36
CA THR A 66 1.11 -44.79 -12.63
C THR A 66 1.41 -43.30 -12.75
N ALA A 67 2.29 -42.80 -11.88
CA ALA A 67 2.87 -41.44 -11.84
C ALA A 67 1.90 -40.28 -12.19
N GLY A 68 1.47 -39.52 -11.17
CA GLY A 68 0.68 -38.31 -11.39
C GLY A 68 1.39 -37.34 -12.35
N ALA A 69 0.87 -37.22 -13.56
CA ALA A 69 1.31 -36.23 -14.54
C ALA A 69 0.38 -35.01 -14.46
N PHE A 70 0.97 -33.82 -14.36
CA PHE A 70 0.26 -32.57 -14.59
C PHE A 70 -0.05 -32.47 -16.08
N ILE A 71 -1.33 -32.42 -16.44
CA ILE A 71 -1.76 -32.17 -17.82
C ILE A 71 -2.63 -30.91 -17.83
N PRO A 72 -2.11 -29.78 -18.38
CA PRO A 72 -2.88 -28.56 -18.58
C PRO A 72 -4.14 -28.80 -19.40
N THR A 73 -5.28 -28.27 -18.95
CA THR A 73 -6.49 -28.17 -19.79
C THR A 73 -6.59 -26.76 -20.40
N PRO A 74 -7.22 -26.59 -21.57
CA PRO A 74 -7.47 -25.27 -22.16
C PRO A 74 -8.23 -24.33 -21.22
N GLU A 75 -9.16 -24.86 -20.42
CA GLU A 75 -9.92 -24.11 -19.43
C GLU A 75 -9.01 -23.59 -18.31
N MET A 76 -8.11 -24.43 -17.79
CA MET A 76 -7.13 -24.03 -16.77
C MET A 76 -6.18 -22.96 -17.32
N GLU A 77 -5.67 -23.12 -18.54
CA GLU A 77 -4.84 -22.10 -19.20
C GLU A 77 -5.58 -20.78 -19.39
N GLY A 78 -6.89 -20.85 -19.68
CA GLY A 78 -7.77 -19.67 -19.72
C GLY A 78 -7.82 -18.93 -18.39
N THR A 79 -8.05 -19.65 -17.30
CA THR A 79 -8.15 -19.07 -15.95
C THR A 79 -6.80 -18.53 -15.45
N VAL A 80 -5.69 -19.24 -15.71
CA VAL A 80 -4.34 -18.75 -15.36
C VAL A 80 -4.02 -17.45 -16.10
N ARG A 81 -4.31 -17.36 -17.41
CA ARG A 81 -4.12 -16.11 -18.17
C ARG A 81 -4.94 -14.95 -17.63
N GLN A 82 -6.16 -15.20 -17.14
CA GLN A 82 -6.96 -14.16 -16.49
C GLN A 82 -6.32 -13.68 -15.18
N ALA A 83 -5.76 -14.59 -14.38
CA ALA A 83 -5.02 -14.21 -13.17
C ALA A 83 -3.76 -13.41 -13.47
N GLU A 84 -3.01 -13.78 -14.52
CA GLU A 84 -1.85 -13.01 -15.00
C GLU A 84 -2.27 -11.60 -15.46
N ALA A 85 -3.33 -11.48 -16.25
CA ALA A 85 -3.86 -10.18 -16.68
C ALA A 85 -4.28 -9.31 -15.49
N ALA A 86 -4.90 -9.91 -14.46
CA ALA A 86 -5.25 -9.21 -13.24
C ALA A 86 -4.02 -8.78 -12.42
N ALA A 87 -2.97 -9.61 -12.36
CA ALA A 87 -1.70 -9.26 -11.73
C ALA A 87 -1.02 -8.08 -12.43
N HIS A 88 -1.03 -8.06 -13.78
CA HIS A 88 -0.57 -6.92 -14.56
C HIS A 88 -1.37 -5.66 -14.27
N ALA A 89 -2.71 -5.76 -14.16
CA ALA A 89 -3.56 -4.63 -13.82
C ALA A 89 -3.25 -4.05 -12.42
N VAL A 90 -2.91 -4.91 -11.44
CA VAL A 90 -2.47 -4.49 -10.11
C VAL A 90 -1.17 -3.69 -10.18
N ASN A 91 -0.17 -4.20 -10.91
CA ASN A 91 1.08 -3.46 -11.08
C ASN A 91 0.85 -2.11 -11.78
N GLN A 92 0.02 -2.10 -12.82
CA GLN A 92 -0.28 -0.87 -13.55
C GLN A 92 -0.99 0.17 -12.66
N VAL A 93 -1.96 -0.24 -11.83
CA VAL A 93 -2.63 0.73 -10.94
C VAL A 93 -1.65 1.33 -9.93
N TYR A 94 -0.71 0.55 -9.40
CA TYR A 94 0.31 1.08 -8.50
C TYR A 94 1.33 2.00 -9.21
N LEU A 95 1.67 1.74 -10.47
CA LEU A 95 2.47 2.65 -11.28
C LEU A 95 1.75 3.98 -11.52
N ASP A 96 0.45 3.92 -11.83
CA ASP A 96 -0.38 5.10 -12.11
C ASP A 96 -0.79 5.87 -10.85
N THR A 97 -0.62 5.28 -9.67
CA THR A 97 -1.01 5.91 -8.41
C THR A 97 -0.02 7.01 -8.06
N LEU A 98 -0.53 8.21 -7.88
CA LEU A 98 0.20 9.38 -7.40
C LEU A 98 0.35 9.30 -5.88
N ALA A 99 1.58 9.46 -5.42
CA ALA A 99 1.89 9.66 -4.03
C ALA A 99 1.36 11.03 -3.59
N THR A 100 0.52 11.02 -2.56
CA THR A 100 -0.03 12.21 -1.92
C THR A 100 0.36 12.24 -0.44
N PRO A 101 0.30 13.40 0.24
CA PRO A 101 0.62 13.49 1.66
C PRO A 101 -0.25 12.58 2.54
N ASP A 102 -1.48 12.33 2.12
CA ASP A 102 -2.52 11.57 2.82
C ASP A 102 -2.67 10.12 2.31
N LEU A 103 -1.89 9.68 1.31
CA LEU A 103 -1.91 8.29 0.85
C LEU A 103 -1.51 7.34 1.99
N PRO A 104 -2.28 6.28 2.30
CA PRO A 104 -1.92 5.33 3.36
C PRO A 104 -0.55 4.69 3.13
N ASP A 105 0.22 4.51 4.22
CA ASP A 105 1.57 3.95 4.18
C ASP A 105 1.63 2.57 3.50
N GLY A 106 0.64 1.71 3.74
CA GLY A 106 0.58 0.38 3.10
C GLY A 106 0.52 0.47 1.58
N ILE A 107 -0.29 1.41 1.04
CA ILE A 107 -0.38 1.63 -0.41
C ILE A 107 0.89 2.27 -0.94
N LEU A 108 1.47 3.22 -0.20
CA LEU A 108 2.70 3.89 -0.59
C LEU A 108 3.89 2.92 -0.70
N ILE A 109 3.92 1.86 0.12
CA ILE A 109 4.92 0.79 0.01
C ILE A 109 4.72 -0.01 -1.28
N GLU A 110 3.48 -0.38 -1.63
CA GLU A 110 3.21 -1.10 -2.90
C GLU A 110 3.63 -0.26 -4.11
N VAL A 111 3.28 1.03 -4.12
CA VAL A 111 3.72 1.99 -5.15
C VAL A 111 5.25 2.03 -5.25
N LEU A 112 5.94 2.16 -4.11
CA LEU A 112 7.41 2.16 -4.08
C LEU A 112 7.99 0.87 -4.68
N GLN A 113 7.44 -0.29 -4.31
CA GLN A 113 7.95 -1.58 -4.77
C GLN A 113 7.85 -1.72 -6.28
N VAL A 114 6.68 -1.43 -6.84
CA VAL A 114 6.46 -1.56 -8.29
C VAL A 114 7.37 -0.60 -9.05
N ARG A 115 7.48 0.66 -8.61
CA ARG A 115 8.38 1.65 -9.25
C ARG A 115 9.85 1.29 -9.13
N VAL A 116 10.30 0.76 -8.00
CA VAL A 116 11.68 0.30 -7.82
C VAL A 116 11.99 -0.85 -8.79
N LEU A 117 11.06 -1.78 -8.96
CA LEU A 117 11.21 -2.88 -9.93
C LEU A 117 11.26 -2.34 -11.36
N GLU A 118 10.35 -1.44 -11.72
CA GLU A 118 10.29 -0.82 -13.05
C GLU A 118 11.56 -0.02 -13.40
N GLN A 119 12.16 0.65 -12.41
CA GLN A 119 13.44 1.33 -12.58
C GLN A 119 14.64 0.37 -12.63
N GLY A 120 14.45 -0.94 -12.49
CA GLY A 120 15.50 -1.96 -12.52
C GLY A 120 16.28 -2.10 -11.21
N GLY A 121 15.67 -1.77 -10.07
CA GLY A 121 16.18 -2.04 -8.74
C GLY A 121 16.40 -0.82 -7.84
N CYS A 122 16.70 -1.09 -6.56
CA CYS A 122 16.82 -0.07 -5.52
C CYS A 122 17.89 0.98 -5.83
N ASP A 123 19.04 0.56 -6.36
CA ASP A 123 20.15 1.47 -6.67
C ASP A 123 19.78 2.47 -7.77
N LYS A 124 19.13 2.00 -8.83
CA LYS A 124 18.71 2.84 -9.96
C LYS A 124 17.63 3.83 -9.54
N TRP A 125 16.62 3.38 -8.79
CA TRP A 125 15.61 4.29 -8.26
C TRP A 125 16.24 5.33 -7.31
N CYS A 126 17.13 4.93 -6.39
CA CYS A 126 17.86 5.85 -5.53
C CYS A 126 18.73 6.85 -6.30
N ALA A 127 19.34 6.44 -7.41
CA ALA A 127 20.12 7.33 -8.28
C ALA A 127 19.21 8.35 -8.98
N LYS A 128 18.08 7.91 -9.54
CA LYS A 128 17.05 8.78 -10.14
C LYS A 128 16.54 9.82 -9.15
N ILE A 129 16.12 9.40 -7.95
CA ILE A 129 15.63 10.36 -6.94
C ILE A 129 16.70 11.39 -6.57
N ARG A 130 17.97 10.98 -6.48
CA ARG A 130 19.08 11.91 -6.24
C ARG A 130 19.28 12.90 -7.39
N SER A 131 19.18 12.46 -8.65
CA SER A 131 19.32 13.37 -9.80
C SER A 131 18.17 14.37 -9.89
N LEU A 132 17.01 14.07 -9.31
CA LEU A 132 15.87 14.99 -9.18
C LEU A 132 16.01 15.98 -8.01
N GLY A 133 17.12 15.96 -7.25
CA GLY A 133 17.29 16.77 -6.04
C GLY A 133 16.55 16.23 -4.82
N GLY A 134 16.13 14.96 -4.87
CA GLY A 134 15.38 14.31 -3.81
C GLY A 134 16.20 13.92 -2.57
N PRO A 135 15.53 13.39 -1.54
CA PRO A 135 16.18 13.05 -0.28
C PRO A 135 17.15 11.89 -0.44
N ARG A 136 18.20 11.87 0.39
CA ARG A 136 19.17 10.78 0.43
C ARG A 136 18.56 9.54 1.09
N ILE A 137 18.19 8.58 0.25
CA ILE A 137 17.70 7.24 0.63
C ILE A 137 18.75 6.22 0.15
N THR A 138 19.08 5.24 0.99
CA THR A 138 20.05 4.20 0.62
C THR A 138 19.33 2.97 0.08
N ALA A 139 19.92 2.31 -0.92
CA ALA A 139 19.36 1.07 -1.47
C ALA A 139 19.28 -0.04 -0.41
N ARG A 140 20.25 -0.09 0.52
CA ARG A 140 20.22 -1.01 1.67
C ARG A 140 18.99 -0.80 2.55
N TRP A 141 18.59 0.45 2.79
CA TRP A 141 17.39 0.75 3.56
C TRP A 141 16.13 0.32 2.79
N LEU A 142 16.04 0.63 1.48
CA LEU A 142 14.89 0.20 0.65
C LEU A 142 14.74 -1.32 0.62
N PHE A 143 15.86 -2.04 0.47
CA PHE A 143 15.87 -3.49 0.49
C PHE A 143 15.32 -4.04 1.82
N ARG A 144 15.77 -3.48 2.95
CA ARG A 144 15.25 -3.85 4.28
C ARG A 144 13.78 -3.48 4.45
N CYS A 145 13.36 -2.32 3.97
CA CYS A 145 11.98 -1.88 4.02
C CYS A 145 11.06 -2.84 3.25
N ARG A 146 11.45 -3.22 2.02
CA ARG A 146 10.76 -4.24 1.22
C ARG A 146 10.72 -5.59 1.94
N HIS A 147 11.83 -6.04 2.49
CA HIS A 147 11.91 -7.30 3.23
C HIS A 147 10.98 -7.33 4.44
N ASN A 148 10.99 -6.27 5.26
CA ASN A 148 10.10 -6.17 6.42
C ASN A 148 8.62 -6.15 6.01
N HIS A 149 8.28 -5.48 4.90
CA HIS A 149 6.91 -5.47 4.38
C HIS A 149 6.46 -6.86 3.94
N MET A 150 7.29 -7.60 3.21
CA MET A 150 6.99 -8.99 2.82
C MET A 150 6.77 -9.91 4.03
N LEU A 151 7.43 -9.63 5.15
CA LEU A 151 7.28 -10.37 6.41
C LEU A 151 6.15 -9.85 7.31
N GLY A 152 5.38 -8.84 6.88
CA GLY A 152 4.33 -8.23 7.70
C GLY A 152 4.85 -7.45 8.91
N MET A 153 6.16 -7.21 8.99
CA MET A 153 6.82 -6.45 10.07
C MET A 153 6.91 -4.96 9.76
N GLY A 154 5.98 -4.45 8.95
CA GLY A 154 5.97 -3.08 8.47
C GLY A 154 5.71 -2.08 9.60
N GLY A 155 6.60 -1.09 9.73
CA GLY A 155 6.34 0.12 10.51
C GLY A 155 5.82 1.26 9.63
N ARG A 156 5.73 2.46 10.20
CA ARG A 156 5.46 3.68 9.41
C ARG A 156 6.52 3.86 8.32
N VAL A 157 6.10 4.33 7.15
CA VAL A 157 7.02 4.63 6.06
C VAL A 157 7.89 5.82 6.45
N ASP A 158 9.20 5.74 6.14
CA ASP A 158 10.10 6.87 6.33
C ASP A 158 9.59 8.09 5.52
N PRO A 159 9.38 9.26 6.15
CA PRO A 159 8.87 10.44 5.47
C PRO A 159 9.66 10.86 4.23
N ARG A 160 10.95 10.50 4.13
CA ARG A 160 11.78 10.72 2.95
C ARG A 160 11.27 9.96 1.73
N VAL A 161 10.75 8.75 1.90
CA VAL A 161 10.19 7.97 0.78
C VAL A 161 8.97 8.67 0.21
N ARG A 162 8.05 9.09 1.07
CA ARG A 162 6.85 9.82 0.65
C ARG A 162 7.23 11.07 -0.13
N ARG A 163 8.17 11.87 0.38
CA ARG A 163 8.68 13.05 -0.33
C ARG A 163 9.34 12.71 -1.67
N ALA A 164 10.11 11.62 -1.73
CA ALA A 164 10.76 11.16 -2.96
C ALA A 164 9.74 10.75 -4.03
N LEU A 165 8.69 10.03 -3.66
CA LEU A 165 7.64 9.62 -4.59
C LEU A 165 6.82 10.82 -5.08
N ILE A 166 6.45 11.75 -4.18
CA ILE A 166 5.78 13.01 -4.57
C ILE A 166 6.65 13.80 -5.56
N LEU A 167 7.96 13.89 -5.32
CA LEU A 167 8.89 14.55 -6.22
C LEU A 167 8.96 13.86 -7.59
N GLU A 168 9.04 12.53 -7.60
CA GLU A 168 9.03 11.72 -8.83
C GLU A 168 7.74 11.95 -9.64
N ASP A 169 6.59 12.04 -8.98
CA ASP A 169 5.30 12.29 -9.61
C ASP A 169 5.21 13.69 -10.21
N ALA A 170 5.61 14.71 -9.44
CA ALA A 170 5.65 16.08 -9.93
C ALA A 170 6.55 16.22 -11.17
N HIS A 171 7.71 15.55 -11.17
CA HIS A 171 8.60 15.57 -12.33
C HIS A 171 7.99 14.84 -13.54
N THR A 172 7.35 13.69 -13.33
CA THR A 172 6.71 12.91 -14.39
C THR A 172 5.54 13.67 -15.01
N GLN A 173 4.77 14.40 -14.21
CA GLN A 173 3.66 15.23 -14.69
C GLN A 173 4.13 16.44 -15.50
N ASN A 174 5.28 17.02 -15.17
CA ASN A 174 5.82 18.16 -15.91
C ASN A 174 6.42 17.79 -17.28
N ILE A 175 6.67 16.51 -17.55
CA ILE A 175 7.23 16.00 -18.82
C ILE A 175 6.11 15.55 -19.79
N ARG A 176 4.90 15.30 -19.29
CA ARG A 176 3.74 14.87 -20.08
C ARG A 176 2.93 16.06 -20.58
#